data_AF-A0A2H0KYV4-F1
#
_entry.id   AF-A0A2H0KYV4-F1
#
_cell.length_a   1.000
_cell.length_b   1.000
_cell.length_c   1.000
_cell.angle_alpha   90.00
_cell.angle_beta   90.00
_cell.angle_gamma   90.00
#
_symmetry.space_group_name_H-M   'P 1'
#
loop_
_entity.id
_entity.type
_entity.pdbx_description
1 polymer ?
#
loop_
_entity_poly.entity_id
_entity_poly.type
_entity_poly.pdbx_seq_one_letter_code
_entity_poly.pdbx_strand_id
1 'polypeptide(L)'
;MKYLLITIGIVLIAVSILTLPLPGGKKSEASIKRTIQNAQYCTTKADCVQVESKCPFGCWVFVNKKEASNIQTLIDSYESRCIYSCIELQGYDCINNRCEAVL
;
A
#
# COMPACT_ATOMS: atom_id res chain seq x y z
N MET A 1 -14.94 50.86 6.48
CA MET A 1 -14.81 50.08 5.22
C MET A 1 -13.47 49.39 5.04
N LYS A 2 -12.33 50.04 5.32
CA LYS A 2 -10.98 49.43 5.16
C LYS A 2 -10.77 48.12 5.94
N TYR A 3 -11.21 48.05 7.20
CA TYR A 3 -11.07 46.85 8.05
C TYR A 3 -11.97 45.68 7.63
N LEU A 4 -13.11 45.94 6.98
CA LEU A 4 -14.04 44.90 6.52
C LEU A 4 -13.47 44.13 5.31
N LEU A 5 -12.74 44.83 4.43
CA LEU A 5 -12.07 44.22 3.28
C LEU A 5 -10.87 43.36 3.72
N ILE A 6 -10.17 43.78 4.79
CA ILE A 6 -9.02 43.06 5.34
C ILE A 6 -9.49 41.76 6.02
N THR A 7 -10.57 41.78 6.79
CA THR A 7 -11.08 40.57 7.45
C THR A 7 -11.65 39.55 6.46
N ILE A 8 -12.35 39.99 5.41
CA ILE A 8 -12.83 39.11 4.33
C ILE A 8 -11.65 38.46 3.60
N GLY A 9 -10.59 39.21 3.30
CA GLY A 9 -9.38 38.68 2.66
C GLY A 9 -8.68 37.59 3.49
N ILE A 10 -8.56 37.78 4.80
CA ILE A 10 -7.91 36.81 5.70
C ILE A 10 -8.73 35.51 5.80
N VAL A 11 -10.06 35.62 5.88
CA VAL A 11 -10.95 34.45 5.93
C VAL A 11 -10.87 33.63 4.63
N LEU A 12 -10.80 34.28 3.47
CA LEU A 12 -10.69 33.60 2.17
C LEU A 12 -9.34 32.85 2.01
N ILE A 13 -8.24 33.40 2.52
CA ILE A 13 -6.92 32.75 2.46
C ILE A 13 -6.88 31.52 3.39
N ALA A 14 -7.48 31.61 4.58
CA ALA A 14 -7.51 30.50 5.54
C ALA A 14 -8.33 29.28 5.03
N VAL A 15 -9.43 29.52 4.31
CA VAL A 15 -10.25 28.45 3.71
C VAL A 15 -9.50 27.72 2.58
N SER A 16 -8.67 28.44 1.84
CA SER A 16 -7.87 27.89 0.73
C SER A 16 -6.80 26.90 1.21
N ILE A 17 -6.22 27.13 2.39
CA ILE A 17 -5.13 26.29 2.93
C ILE A 17 -5.67 24.94 3.46
N LEU A 18 -6.94 24.90 3.90
CA LEU A 18 -7.53 23.71 4.52
C LEU A 18 -7.96 22.62 3.52
N THR A 19 -8.02 22.94 2.22
CA THR A 19 -8.49 22.01 1.17
C THR A 19 -7.37 21.42 0.33
N LEU A 20 -6.11 21.77 0.60
CA LEU A 20 -4.97 21.21 -0.13
C LEU A 20 -4.82 19.71 0.20
N PRO A 21 -4.99 18.81 -0.78
CA PRO A 21 -4.67 17.40 -0.58
C PRO A 21 -3.18 17.31 -0.29
N LEU A 22 -2.85 16.85 0.92
CA LEU A 22 -1.47 16.56 1.32
C LEU A 22 -0.88 15.60 0.28
N PRO A 23 0.26 15.94 -0.37
CA PRO A 23 0.95 14.99 -1.20
C PRO A 23 1.50 13.90 -0.29
N GLY A 24 0.76 12.79 -0.18
CA GLY A 24 1.27 11.55 0.39
C GLY A 24 2.47 11.12 -0.45
N GLY A 25 3.68 11.34 0.07
CA GLY A 25 4.91 11.04 -0.65
C GLY A 25 4.93 9.58 -1.11
N LYS A 26 5.20 9.34 -2.39
CA LYS A 26 5.34 7.99 -2.96
C LYS A 26 6.38 7.23 -2.14
N LYS A 27 6.00 6.09 -1.54
CA LYS A 27 6.95 5.24 -0.81
C LYS A 27 7.96 4.63 -1.77
N SER A 28 9.21 4.51 -1.33
CA SER A 28 10.24 3.84 -2.13
C SER A 28 9.92 2.35 -2.29
N GLU A 29 10.40 1.75 -3.39
CA GLU A 29 10.27 0.31 -3.63
C GLU A 29 10.77 -0.53 -2.44
N ALA A 30 11.95 -0.19 -1.91
CA ALA A 30 12.54 -0.87 -0.77
C ALA A 30 11.67 -0.77 0.49
N SER A 31 11.01 0.38 0.70
CA SER A 31 10.05 0.53 1.79
C SER A 31 8.85 -0.38 1.60
N ILE A 32 8.28 -0.43 0.40
CA ILE A 32 7.09 -1.26 0.12
C ILE A 32 7.44 -2.74 0.27
N LYS A 33 8.58 -3.19 -0.27
CA LYS A 33 9.09 -4.56 -0.10
C LYS A 33 9.20 -4.95 1.38
N ARG A 34 9.80 -4.08 2.20
CA ARG A 34 9.92 -4.33 3.64
C ARG A 34 8.55 -4.39 4.32
N THR A 35 7.62 -3.50 3.96
CA THR A 35 6.27 -3.51 4.51
C THR A 35 5.52 -4.80 4.14
N ILE A 36 5.63 -5.26 2.89
CA ILE A 36 5.10 -6.55 2.45
C ILE A 36 5.69 -7.70 3.30
N GLN A 37 7.02 -7.76 3.43
CA GLN A 37 7.71 -8.81 4.18
C GLN A 37 7.26 -8.89 5.65
N ASN A 38 7.08 -7.72 6.28
CA ASN A 38 6.59 -7.60 7.65
C ASN A 38 5.13 -8.01 7.78
N ALA A 39 4.34 -7.88 6.73
CA ALA A 39 2.93 -8.26 6.71
C ALA A 39 2.69 -9.75 6.47
N GLN A 40 3.73 -10.56 6.21
CA GLN A 40 3.56 -11.99 5.89
C GLN A 40 3.34 -12.87 7.13
N TYR A 41 3.15 -12.33 8.33
CA TYR A 41 3.00 -13.15 9.54
C TYR A 41 1.71 -13.98 9.53
N CYS A 42 1.75 -15.18 10.10
CA CYS A 42 0.56 -16.03 10.27
C CYS A 42 0.73 -17.02 11.42
N THR A 43 -0.40 -17.54 11.91
CA THR A 43 -0.44 -18.72 12.80
C THR A 43 -1.08 -19.91 12.09
N THR A 44 -2.02 -19.66 11.19
CA THR A 44 -2.70 -20.67 10.38
C THR A 44 -2.85 -20.21 8.94
N LYS A 45 -3.13 -21.14 8.01
CA LYS A 45 -3.48 -20.83 6.62
C LYS A 45 -4.59 -19.77 6.49
N ALA A 46 -5.58 -19.81 7.38
CA ALA A 46 -6.73 -18.90 7.37
C ALA A 46 -6.37 -17.43 7.73
N ASP A 47 -5.14 -17.20 8.19
CA ASP A 47 -4.62 -15.85 8.38
C ASP A 47 -4.05 -15.27 7.08
N CYS A 48 -3.73 -16.10 6.10
CA CYS A 48 -3.10 -15.70 4.86
C CYS A 48 -4.12 -15.38 3.77
N VAL A 49 -3.82 -14.36 2.98
CA VAL A 49 -4.57 -13.98 1.78
C VAL A 49 -3.61 -13.52 0.70
N GLN A 50 -3.98 -13.75 -0.55
CA GLN A 50 -3.30 -13.17 -1.70
C GLN A 50 -3.83 -11.76 -1.96
N VAL A 51 -2.93 -10.81 -2.18
CA VAL A 51 -3.24 -9.50 -2.76
C VAL A 51 -2.75 -9.45 -4.20
N GLU A 52 -3.23 -8.50 -4.98
CA GLU A 52 -2.72 -8.32 -6.34
C GLU A 52 -1.24 -7.92 -6.27
N SER A 53 -0.45 -8.52 -7.15
CA SER A 53 0.96 -8.21 -7.23
C SER A 53 1.25 -7.29 -8.40
N LYS A 54 2.29 -6.46 -8.22
CA LYS A 54 2.84 -5.60 -9.25
C LYS A 54 4.36 -5.76 -9.24
N CYS A 55 4.98 -5.79 -10.41
CA CYS A 55 6.44 -5.78 -10.47
C CYS A 55 6.98 -4.48 -9.84
N PRO A 56 7.97 -4.53 -8.92
CA PRO A 56 8.90 -5.63 -8.65
C PRO A 56 8.66 -6.36 -7.31
N PHE A 57 7.42 -6.50 -6.87
CA PHE A 57 7.07 -7.09 -5.56
C PHE A 57 6.88 -8.61 -5.59
N GLY A 58 7.23 -9.26 -6.70
CA GLY A 58 7.06 -10.69 -6.92
C GLY A 58 5.87 -11.01 -7.84
N CYS A 59 5.70 -12.28 -8.18
CA CYS A 59 4.54 -12.73 -8.97
C CYS A 59 3.27 -12.80 -8.14
N TRP A 60 3.43 -13.17 -6.87
CA TRP A 60 2.35 -13.45 -5.95
C TRP A 60 2.72 -12.85 -4.60
N VAL A 61 1.82 -12.10 -3.99
CA VAL A 61 2.05 -11.47 -2.70
C VAL A 61 1.04 -12.05 -1.71
N PHE A 62 1.56 -12.83 -0.76
CA PHE A 62 0.77 -13.43 0.32
C PHE A 62 1.09 -12.73 1.62
N VAL A 63 0.06 -12.22 2.28
CA VAL A 63 0.17 -11.45 3.53
C VAL A 63 -0.90 -11.88 4.51
N ASN A 64 -0.76 -11.46 5.76
CA ASN A 64 -1.82 -11.56 6.74
C ASN A 64 -3.05 -10.79 6.26
N LYS A 65 -4.24 -11.39 6.36
CA LYS A 65 -5.51 -10.78 5.95
C LYS A 65 -5.81 -9.44 6.62
N LYS A 66 -5.27 -9.20 7.82
CA LYS A 66 -5.39 -7.91 8.53
C LYS A 66 -4.63 -6.78 7.82
N GLU A 67 -3.58 -7.11 7.08
CA GLU A 67 -2.71 -6.15 6.39
C GLU A 67 -3.11 -5.96 4.91
N ALA A 68 -3.96 -6.84 4.37
CA ALA A 68 -4.22 -6.94 2.93
C ALA A 68 -4.60 -5.60 2.27
N SER A 69 -5.54 -4.86 2.84
CA SER A 69 -5.98 -3.57 2.30
C SER A 69 -4.87 -2.52 2.28
N ASN A 70 -4.04 -2.49 3.33
CA ASN A 70 -2.94 -1.54 3.44
C ASN A 70 -1.84 -1.88 2.43
N ILE A 71 -1.52 -3.17 2.29
CA ILE A 71 -0.53 -3.64 1.32
C ILE A 71 -0.99 -3.39 -0.11
N GLN A 72 -2.26 -3.67 -0.43
CA GLN A 72 -2.83 -3.41 -1.75
C GLN A 72 -2.69 -1.93 -2.11
N THR A 73 -3.07 -1.02 -1.20
CA THR A 73 -2.93 0.43 -1.41
C THR A 73 -1.49 0.85 -1.71
N LEU A 74 -0.51 0.24 -1.03
CA LEU A 74 0.91 0.52 -1.27
C LEU A 74 1.37 0.03 -2.64
N ILE A 75 0.98 -1.20 -3.02
CA ILE A 75 1.30 -1.78 -4.33
C ILE A 75 0.66 -0.96 -5.46
N ASP A 76 -0.59 -0.53 -5.29
CA ASP A 76 -1.31 0.27 -6.27
C ASP A 76 -0.66 1.63 -6.50
N SER A 77 -0.17 2.25 -5.42
CA SER A 77 0.53 3.54 -5.49
C SER A 77 1.88 3.49 -6.23
N TYR A 78 2.43 2.30 -6.45
CA TYR A 78 3.71 2.12 -7.12
C TYR A 78 3.57 2.10 -8.64
N GLU A 79 4.39 2.92 -9.30
CA GLU A 79 4.49 2.99 -10.77
C GLU A 79 5.42 1.87 -11.26
N SER A 80 4.85 0.78 -11.77
CA SER A 80 5.66 -0.33 -12.30
C SER A 80 6.36 0.06 -13.60
N ARG A 81 7.55 -0.49 -13.83
CA ARG A 81 8.31 -0.36 -15.08
C ARG A 81 8.72 -1.70 -15.67
N CYS A 82 8.12 -2.78 -15.19
CA CYS A 82 8.52 -4.13 -15.54
C CYS A 82 7.31 -5.07 -15.61
N ILE A 83 7.51 -6.19 -16.30
CA ILE A 83 6.54 -7.25 -16.46
C ILE A 83 7.18 -8.57 -16.06
N TYR A 84 6.37 -9.45 -15.45
CA TYR A 84 6.80 -10.81 -15.10
C TYR A 84 6.09 -11.84 -15.97
N SER A 85 6.77 -12.96 -16.19
CA SER A 85 6.16 -14.21 -16.66
C SER A 85 6.08 -15.15 -15.47
N CYS A 86 4.90 -15.23 -14.84
CA CYS A 86 4.70 -15.97 -13.61
C CYS A 86 4.31 -17.43 -13.89
N ILE A 87 4.84 -18.34 -13.08
CA ILE A 87 4.40 -19.74 -13.06
C ILE A 87 3.18 -19.82 -12.15
N GLU A 88 2.23 -20.68 -12.52
CA GLU A 88 1.05 -21.00 -11.73
C GLU A 88 1.45 -21.71 -10.42
N LEU A 89 0.79 -21.36 -9.32
CA LEU A 89 1.04 -21.97 -8.01
C LEU A 89 -0.09 -22.94 -7.65
N GLN A 90 0.23 -23.97 -6.88
CA GLN A 90 -0.80 -24.83 -6.26
C GLN A 90 -1.59 -24.06 -5.18
N GLY A 91 -0.97 -23.06 -4.55
CA GLY A 91 -1.62 -22.16 -3.62
C GLY A 91 -0.65 -21.47 -2.66
N TYR A 92 -1.11 -21.22 -1.44
CA TYR A 92 -0.32 -20.66 -0.35
C TYR A 92 -0.69 -21.32 0.98
N ASP A 93 0.24 -21.28 1.93
CA ASP A 93 0.04 -21.80 3.29
C ASP A 93 0.83 -20.97 4.33
N CYS A 94 0.58 -21.23 5.61
CA CYS A 94 1.35 -20.69 6.71
C CYS A 94 2.54 -21.60 7.04
N ILE A 95 3.71 -21.27 6.50
CA ILE A 95 4.95 -22.05 6.63
C ILE A 95 5.93 -21.24 7.47
N ASN A 96 6.46 -21.82 8.55
CA ASN A 96 7.38 -21.14 9.46
C ASN A 96 6.87 -19.79 10.00
N ASN A 97 5.57 -19.71 10.31
CA ASN A 97 4.87 -18.49 10.72
C ASN A 97 4.85 -17.37 9.66
N ARG A 98 5.03 -17.73 8.38
CA ARG A 98 4.95 -16.82 7.24
C ARG A 98 3.99 -17.33 6.16
N CYS A 99 3.24 -16.42 5.55
CA CYS A 99 2.41 -16.69 4.38
C CYS A 99 3.31 -16.87 3.16
N GLU A 100 3.48 -18.11 2.72
CA GLU A 100 4.41 -18.50 1.67
C GLU A 100 3.67 -19.29 0.58
N ALA A 101 4.24 -19.28 -0.63
CA ALA A 101 3.73 -20.05 -1.76
C ALA A 101 3.90 -21.55 -1.54
N VAL A 102 2.97 -22.34 -2.07
CA VAL A 102 3.11 -23.79 -2.22
C VAL A 102 3.20 -24.10 -3.72
N LEU A 103 4.32 -24.71 -4.11
CA LEU A 103 4.64 -25.11 -5.49
C LEU A 103 4.23 -26.55 -5.78
#